data_AF-A0A438W6D1-F1
#
_entry.id   AF-A0A438W6D1-F1
#
_cell.length_a   1.000
_cell.length_b   1.000
_cell.length_c   1.000
_cell.angle_alpha   90.00
_cell.angle_beta   90.00
_cell.angle_gamma   90.00
#
_symmetry.space_group_name_H-M   'P 1'
#
loop_
_entity.id
_entity.type
_entity.pdbx_description
1 polymer ?
#
loop_
_entity_poly.entity_id
_entity_poly.type
_entity_poly.pdbx_seq_one_letter_code
_entity_poly.pdbx_strand_id
1 'polypeptide(L)'
;IFISLPDLLERQSILEKLLENKKHALNYLKIAKICVGFSGAMLATLINESALNALKHQRNEIAESDILEVKDKIAYGKKKPQTLDENQKELVALYQSAKALSAYWLEIEFDKA
;
A
#
# COMPACT_ATOMS: atom_id res chain seq x y z
N ILE A 1 12.60 -11.85 -24.49
CA ILE A 1 11.50 -12.46 -23.71
C ILE A 1 10.93 -11.34 -22.85
N PHE A 2 9.66 -11.00 -23.04
CA PHE A 2 8.95 -9.99 -22.25
C PHE A 2 8.13 -10.70 -21.18
N ILE A 3 8.18 -10.21 -19.93
CA ILE A 3 7.40 -10.74 -18.81
C ILE A 3 6.41 -9.65 -18.42
N SER A 4 5.12 -9.93 -18.60
CA SER A 4 4.04 -9.05 -18.19
C SER A 4 3.89 -8.99 -16.67
N LEU A 5 3.16 -7.98 -16.18
CA LEU A 5 2.75 -7.95 -14.78
C LEU A 5 1.84 -9.14 -14.46
N PRO A 6 1.91 -9.67 -13.23
CA PRO A 6 1.12 -10.83 -12.85
C PRO A 6 -0.38 -10.51 -12.79
N ASP A 7 -1.20 -11.43 -13.25
CA ASP A 7 -2.65 -11.42 -13.09
C ASP A 7 -3.07 -11.71 -11.64
N LEU A 8 -4.37 -11.57 -11.33
CA LEU A 8 -4.89 -11.75 -9.96
C LEU A 8 -4.49 -13.11 -9.35
N LEU A 9 -4.67 -14.20 -10.10
CA LEU A 9 -4.34 -15.55 -9.65
C LEU A 9 -2.83 -15.74 -9.51
N GLU A 10 -2.04 -15.17 -10.43
CA GLU A 10 -0.58 -15.22 -10.35
C GLU A 10 -0.07 -14.46 -9.12
N ARG A 11 -0.64 -13.28 -8.81
CA ARG A 11 -0.33 -12.54 -7.58
C ARG A 11 -0.65 -13.37 -6.34
N GLN A 12 -1.78 -14.07 -6.33
CA GLN A 12 -2.14 -14.95 -5.22
C GLN A 12 -1.12 -16.08 -5.03
N SER A 13 -0.75 -16.80 -6.11
CA SER A 13 0.25 -17.87 -6.04
C SER A 13 1.63 -17.37 -5.61
N ILE A 14 2.01 -16.16 -6.05
CA ILE A 14 3.26 -15.51 -5.60
C ILE A 14 3.19 -15.21 -4.09
N LEU A 15 2.07 -14.67 -3.60
CA LEU A 15 1.88 -14.36 -2.18
C LEU A 15 1.92 -15.63 -1.33
N GLU A 16 1.26 -16.71 -1.75
CA GLU A 16 1.30 -18.02 -1.09
C GLU A 16 2.74 -18.51 -0.89
N LYS A 17 3.55 -18.47 -1.96
CA LYS A 17 4.96 -18.87 -1.90
C LYS A 17 5.81 -17.95 -1.02
N LEU A 18 5.57 -16.64 -1.04
CA LEU A 18 6.31 -15.68 -0.21
C LEU A 18 5.99 -15.80 1.28
N LEU A 19 4.78 -16.25 1.61
CA LEU A 19 4.25 -16.36 2.96
C LEU A 19 4.38 -17.76 3.57
N GLU A 20 4.68 -18.80 2.78
CA GLU A 20 4.81 -20.21 3.19
C GLU A 20 5.63 -20.41 4.47
N ASN A 21 6.74 -19.67 4.62
CA ASN A 21 7.66 -19.80 5.75
C ASN A 21 7.55 -18.64 6.77
N LYS A 22 6.42 -17.92 6.79
CA LYS A 22 6.20 -16.77 7.67
C LYS A 22 4.91 -16.97 8.47
N LYS A 23 4.90 -16.61 9.75
CA LYS A 23 3.65 -16.59 10.55
C LYS A 23 2.79 -15.41 10.10
N HIS A 24 1.55 -15.68 9.73
CA HIS A 24 0.66 -14.66 9.19
C HIS A 24 -0.82 -15.04 9.40
N ALA A 25 -1.67 -14.03 9.53
CA ALA A 25 -3.13 -14.17 9.59
C ALA A 25 -3.74 -13.34 8.44
N LEU A 26 -3.54 -13.80 7.20
CA LEU A 26 -3.83 -13.03 5.99
C LEU A 26 -4.72 -13.81 5.01
N ASN A 27 -5.60 -13.09 4.32
CA ASN A 27 -6.34 -13.61 3.18
C ASN A 27 -5.62 -13.24 1.86
N TYR A 28 -5.02 -14.24 1.19
CA TYR A 28 -4.23 -14.02 -0.02
C TYR A 28 -5.01 -13.35 -1.15
N LEU A 29 -6.28 -13.74 -1.35
CA LEU A 29 -7.13 -13.19 -2.40
C LEU A 29 -7.46 -11.72 -2.12
N LYS A 30 -7.70 -11.36 -0.86
CA LYS A 30 -7.90 -9.97 -0.45
C LYS A 30 -6.66 -9.12 -0.73
N ILE A 31 -5.47 -9.63 -0.40
CA ILE A 31 -4.20 -8.92 -0.65
C ILE A 31 -3.94 -8.79 -2.16
N ALA A 32 -4.14 -9.86 -2.93
CA ALA A 32 -3.94 -9.85 -4.37
C ALA A 32 -4.84 -8.83 -5.11
N LYS A 33 -6.05 -8.58 -4.58
CA LYS A 33 -6.98 -7.56 -5.08
C LYS A 33 -6.54 -6.13 -4.82
N ILE A 34 -5.84 -5.86 -3.71
CA ILE A 34 -5.35 -4.50 -3.40
C ILE A 34 -3.96 -4.21 -4.00
N CYS A 35 -3.26 -5.24 -4.51
CA CYS A 35 -1.92 -5.12 -5.12
C CYS A 35 -1.97 -5.10 -6.67
N VAL A 36 -3.01 -4.50 -7.25
CA VAL A 36 -3.12 -4.37 -8.72
C VAL A 36 -1.93 -3.56 -9.24
N GLY A 37 -1.32 -4.05 -10.32
CA GLY A 37 -0.13 -3.42 -10.93
C GLY A 37 1.20 -3.75 -10.24
N PHE A 38 1.19 -4.53 -9.15
CA PHE A 38 2.43 -4.95 -8.49
C PHE A 38 3.14 -6.03 -9.31
N SER A 39 4.46 -5.90 -9.45
CA SER A 39 5.33 -6.95 -9.99
C SER A 39 5.66 -7.96 -8.89
N GLY A 40 6.18 -9.14 -9.26
CA GLY A 40 6.64 -10.13 -8.29
C GLY A 40 7.67 -9.59 -7.30
N ALA A 41 8.55 -8.68 -7.76
CA ALA A 41 9.51 -8.00 -6.89
C ALA A 41 8.83 -7.05 -5.89
N MET A 42 7.83 -6.27 -6.35
CA MET A 42 7.07 -5.38 -5.46
C MET A 42 6.28 -6.17 -4.40
N LEU A 43 5.70 -7.33 -4.76
CA LEU A 43 5.05 -8.23 -3.80
C LEU A 43 6.04 -8.76 -2.76
N ALA A 44 7.24 -9.17 -3.18
CA ALA A 44 8.28 -9.62 -2.25
C ALA A 44 8.70 -8.50 -1.29
N THR A 45 8.88 -7.27 -1.79
CA THR A 45 9.18 -6.11 -0.95
C THR A 45 8.05 -5.80 0.03
N LEU A 46 6.79 -5.84 -0.43
CA LEU A 46 5.61 -5.63 0.41
C LEU A 46 5.59 -6.60 1.60
N ILE A 47 5.77 -7.90 1.36
CA ILE A 47 5.78 -8.91 2.43
C ILE A 47 6.94 -8.70 3.41
N ASN A 48 8.13 -8.39 2.91
CA ASN A 48 9.29 -8.17 3.79
C ASN A 48 9.14 -6.94 4.68
N GLU A 49 8.69 -5.82 4.12
CA GLU A 49 8.45 -4.60 4.91
C GLU A 49 7.28 -4.78 5.90
N SER A 50 6.25 -5.55 5.53
CA SER A 50 5.14 -5.88 6.44
C SER A 50 5.60 -6.75 7.62
N ALA A 51 6.52 -7.70 7.37
CA ALA A 51 7.13 -8.48 8.44
C ALA A 51 7.98 -7.61 9.38
N LEU A 52 8.74 -6.65 8.83
CA LEU A 52 9.49 -5.68 9.64
C LEU A 52 8.54 -4.79 10.46
N ASN A 53 7.39 -4.41 9.91
CA ASN A 53 6.39 -3.63 10.63
C ASN A 53 5.78 -4.41 11.80
N ALA A 54 5.41 -5.67 11.58
CA ALA A 54 4.93 -6.56 12.64
C ALA A 54 5.96 -6.66 13.79
N LEU A 55 7.25 -6.86 13.46
CA LEU A 55 8.34 -6.90 14.44
C LEU A 55 8.49 -5.58 15.22
N LYS A 56 8.36 -4.43 14.56
CA LYS A 56 8.36 -3.11 15.24
C LYS A 56 7.24 -2.97 16.26
N HIS A 57 6.09 -3.57 15.97
CA HIS A 57 4.95 -3.62 16.88
C HIS A 57 5.01 -4.79 17.87
N GLN A 58 6.17 -5.44 18.02
CA GLN A 58 6.38 -6.59 18.92
C GLN A 58 5.42 -7.76 18.65
N ARG A 59 4.95 -7.90 17.41
CA ARG A 59 4.12 -9.02 16.95
C ARG A 59 4.97 -10.05 16.22
N ASN A 60 4.65 -11.32 16.42
CA ASN A 60 5.32 -12.45 15.79
C ASN A 60 4.59 -12.98 14.54
N GLU A 61 3.48 -12.35 14.15
CA GLU A 61 2.71 -12.67 12.97
C GLU A 61 2.41 -11.40 12.15
N ILE A 62 2.38 -11.54 10.83
CA ILE A 62 1.97 -10.48 9.91
C ILE A 62 0.45 -10.41 9.89
N ALA A 63 -0.12 -9.23 10.15
CA ALA A 63 -1.54 -8.98 10.04
C ALA A 63 -1.87 -8.08 8.85
N GLU A 64 -3.17 -8.01 8.48
CA GLU A 64 -3.59 -7.21 7.33
C GLU A 64 -3.25 -5.72 7.48
N SER A 65 -3.22 -5.19 8.71
CA SER A 65 -2.82 -3.80 8.99
C SER A 65 -1.39 -3.50 8.54
N ASP A 66 -0.46 -4.47 8.70
CA ASP A 66 0.93 -4.30 8.27
C ASP A 66 1.04 -4.15 6.75
N ILE A 67 0.25 -4.94 6.03
CA ILE A 67 0.21 -4.90 4.57
C ILE A 67 -0.35 -3.56 4.10
N LEU A 68 -1.43 -3.09 4.73
CA LEU A 68 -2.09 -1.83 4.37
C LEU A 68 -1.17 -0.62 4.61
N GLU A 69 -0.49 -0.56 5.75
CA GLU A 69 0.45 0.53 6.07
C GLU A 69 1.64 0.58 5.09
N VAL A 70 2.12 -0.58 4.66
CA VAL A 70 3.28 -0.68 3.79
C VAL A 70 2.93 -0.50 2.32
N LYS A 71 1.71 -0.88 1.89
CA LYS A 71 1.28 -0.86 0.48
C LYS A 71 1.53 0.50 -0.17
N ASP A 72 1.08 1.58 0.46
CA ASP A 72 1.19 2.92 -0.12
C ASP A 72 2.64 3.37 -0.25
N LYS A 73 3.48 3.00 0.71
CA LYS A 73 4.92 3.25 0.65
C LYS A 73 5.59 2.50 -0.51
N ILE A 74 5.13 1.30 -0.86
CA ILE A 74 5.66 0.56 -2.02
C ILE A 74 5.13 1.13 -3.33
N ALA A 75 3.83 1.46 -3.38
CA ALA A 75 3.18 1.97 -4.58
C ALA A 75 3.68 3.38 -4.98
N TYR A 76 3.83 4.27 -4.00
CA TYR A 76 4.15 5.69 -4.23
C TYR A 76 5.57 6.08 -3.78
N GLY A 77 6.32 5.14 -3.21
CA GLY A 77 7.62 5.41 -2.61
C GLY A 77 7.54 6.07 -1.24
N LYS A 78 8.68 6.28 -0.60
CA LYS A 78 8.76 7.09 0.64
C LYS A 78 8.43 8.54 0.30
N LYS A 79 7.35 9.08 0.88
CA LYS A 79 7.12 10.53 0.91
C LYS A 79 8.33 11.20 1.56
N LYS A 80 9.09 11.95 0.77
CA LYS A 80 10.11 12.85 1.33
C LYS A 80 9.37 13.98 2.05
N PRO A 81 9.76 14.35 3.28
CA PRO A 81 9.22 15.55 3.89
C PRO A 81 9.59 16.73 2.97
N GLN A 82 8.58 17.32 2.34
CA GLN A 82 8.75 18.57 1.61
C GLN A 82 8.61 19.69 2.62
N THR A 83 9.66 20.48 2.77
CA THR A 83 9.57 21.74 3.50
C THR A 83 8.82 22.72 2.60
N LEU A 84 7.55 22.97 2.94
CA LEU A 84 6.70 23.93 2.22
C LEU A 84 6.86 25.32 2.84
N ASP A 85 6.95 26.35 2.00
CA ASP A 85 6.79 27.73 2.47
C ASP A 85 5.30 28.03 2.82
N GLU A 86 5.04 29.19 3.41
CA GLU A 86 3.69 29.55 3.88
C GLU A 86 2.66 29.64 2.73
N ASN A 87 3.06 30.18 1.58
CA ASN A 87 2.19 30.28 0.41
C ASN A 87 1.88 28.90 -0.18
N GLN A 88 2.87 28.02 -0.20
CA GLN A 88 2.72 26.63 -0.66
C GLN A 88 1.80 25.84 0.28
N LYS A 89 1.89 26.06 1.59
CA LYS A 89 0.95 25.45 2.56
C LYS A 89 -0.48 25.91 2.32
N GLU A 90 -0.69 27.21 2.11
CA GLU A 90 -2.02 27.76 1.85
C GLU A 90 -2.62 27.18 0.56
N LEU A 91 -1.83 27.11 -0.52
CA LEU A 91 -2.24 26.50 -1.77
C LEU A 91 -2.62 25.02 -1.61
N VAL A 92 -1.80 24.25 -0.90
CA VAL A 92 -2.08 22.82 -0.63
C VAL A 92 -3.33 22.66 0.24
N ALA A 93 -3.52 23.52 1.24
CA ALA A 93 -4.71 23.49 2.10
C ALA A 93 -5.99 23.77 1.30
N LEU A 94 -5.97 24.78 0.41
CA LEU A 94 -7.08 25.08 -0.49
C LEU A 94 -7.37 23.92 -1.45
N TYR A 95 -6.33 23.36 -2.08
CA TYR A 95 -6.46 22.23 -3.00
C TYR A 95 -7.08 20.99 -2.33
N GLN A 96 -6.58 20.61 -1.15
CA GLN A 96 -7.11 19.45 -0.43
C GLN A 96 -8.53 19.71 0.10
N SER A 97 -8.85 20.95 0.51
CA SER A 97 -10.21 21.32 0.92
C SER A 97 -11.20 21.22 -0.25
N ALA A 98 -10.80 21.67 -1.45
CA ALA A 98 -11.62 21.56 -2.66
C ALA A 98 -11.83 20.10 -3.07
N LYS A 99 -10.77 19.25 -3.01
CA LYS A 99 -10.91 17.81 -3.24
C LYS A 99 -11.87 17.17 -2.25
N ALA A 100 -11.74 17.47 -0.96
CA ALA A 100 -12.58 16.91 0.10
C ALA A 100 -14.04 17.35 -0.05
N LEU A 101 -14.28 18.63 -0.33
CA LEU A 101 -15.63 19.15 -0.56
C LEU A 101 -16.28 18.52 -1.80
N SER A 102 -15.51 18.37 -2.88
CA SER A 102 -15.98 17.74 -4.12
C SER A 102 -16.33 16.27 -3.90
N ALA A 103 -15.48 15.54 -3.16
CA ALA A 103 -15.72 14.14 -2.83
C ALA A 103 -16.97 13.96 -1.98
N TYR A 104 -17.16 14.83 -0.97
CA TYR A 104 -18.36 14.87 -0.15
C TYR A 104 -19.62 15.15 -0.99
N TRP A 105 -19.58 16.15 -1.86
CA TRP A 105 -20.72 16.54 -2.70
C TRP A 105 -21.12 15.46 -3.71
N LEU A 106 -20.14 14.72 -4.24
CA LEU A 106 -20.35 13.67 -5.23
C LEU A 106 -20.57 12.28 -4.62
N GLU A 107 -20.58 12.17 -3.29
CA GLU A 107 -20.70 10.89 -2.56
C GLU A 107 -19.64 9.85 -2.99
N ILE A 108 -18.42 10.31 -3.25
CA ILE A 108 -17.26 9.45 -3.57
C ILE A 108 -16.24 9.43 -2.44
N GLU A 109 -15.48 8.35 -2.34
CA GLU A 109 -14.48 8.17 -1.29
C GLU A 109 -13.32 9.18 -1.47
N PHE A 110 -13.00 9.94 -0.41
CA PHE A 110 -11.92 10.92 -0.44
C PHE A 110 -10.56 10.26 -0.14
N ASP A 111 -9.68 10.24 -1.14
CA ASP A 111 -8.29 9.86 -0.95
C ASP A 111 -7.38 11.07 -0.71
N LYS A 112 -6.77 11.09 0.48
CA LYS A 112 -5.83 12.11 0.96
C LYS A 112 -4.41 11.94 0.39
N ALA A 113 -4.13 10.82 -0.28
CA ALA A 113 -2.80 10.46 -0.79
C ALA A 113 -2.12 11.57 -1.60
#